data_AF-A0A9X5HE04-F1
#
_entry.id   AF-A0A9X5HE04-F1
#
_cell.length_a   1.000
_cell.length_b   1.000
_cell.length_c   1.000
_cell.angle_alpha   90.00
_cell.angle_beta   90.00
_cell.angle_gamma   90.00
#
_symmetry.space_group_name_H-M   'P 1'
#
loop_
_entity.id
_entity.type
_entity.pdbx_description
1 polymer ?
#
loop_
_entity_poly.entity_id
_entity_poly.type
_entity_poly.pdbx_seq_one_letter_code
_entity_poly.pdbx_strand_id
1 'polypeptide(L)'
;ARVGVDWAPAAGVPDGCAAAGPVEFSPGDLPVLLEAGRLYRRAEPSVTVTVTGVVVRMYRAQAGGDGLVRLRVLAGAEVGHLRVTLGEEDYRIAGHAHLMGLPVRMRGRLAGRSGFRRLTEVRGVAPVQADEAERDRLLKVLQESADDFGEAFGPAHDG
;
A
#
# COMPACT_ATOMS: atom_id res chain seq x y z
N ALA A 1 -13.10 -3.10 27.08
CA ALA A 1 -13.42 -4.09 26.03
C ALA A 1 -12.41 -5.21 26.10
N ARG A 2 -12.81 -6.48 25.95
CA ARG A 2 -11.87 -7.62 25.89
C ARG A 2 -11.33 -7.75 24.47
N VAL A 3 -10.02 -7.79 24.33
CA VAL A 3 -9.35 -7.99 23.04
C VAL A 3 -8.68 -9.36 23.08
N GLY A 4 -8.97 -10.19 22.09
CA GLY A 4 -8.26 -11.45 21.88
C GLY A 4 -6.88 -11.18 21.30
N VAL A 5 -5.87 -11.83 21.84
CA VAL A 5 -4.51 -11.85 21.29
C VAL A 5 -4.21 -13.30 20.96
N ASP A 6 -3.56 -13.53 19.81
CA ASP A 6 -3.07 -14.84 19.44
C ASP A 6 -1.64 -14.74 18.87
N TRP A 7 -0.89 -15.82 19.01
CA TRP A 7 0.43 -15.95 18.38
C TRP A 7 0.25 -16.23 16.88
N ALA A 8 1.15 -15.71 16.05
CA ALA A 8 1.09 -15.98 14.62
C ALA A 8 1.23 -17.50 14.37
N PRO A 9 0.29 -18.16 13.66
CA PRO A 9 0.28 -19.62 13.55
C PRO A 9 1.57 -20.20 12.95
N ALA A 10 2.16 -19.47 12.01
CA ALA A 10 3.40 -19.87 11.35
C ALA A 10 4.66 -19.69 12.21
N ALA A 11 4.62 -18.81 13.22
CA ALA A 11 5.74 -18.56 14.12
C ALA A 11 5.67 -19.40 15.40
N GLY A 12 4.47 -19.83 15.80
CA GLY A 12 4.24 -20.55 17.04
C GLY A 12 4.42 -19.67 18.29
N VAL A 13 4.38 -20.32 19.45
CA VAL A 13 4.62 -19.67 20.76
C VAL A 13 6.13 -19.62 21.01
N PRO A 14 6.73 -18.45 21.27
CA PRO A 14 8.15 -18.37 21.60
C PRO A 14 8.50 -19.12 22.90
N ASP A 15 9.74 -19.61 23.00
CA ASP A 15 10.23 -20.33 24.18
C ASP A 15 10.10 -19.48 25.45
N GLY A 16 9.46 -20.05 26.47
CA GLY A 16 9.21 -19.37 27.76
C GLY A 16 8.01 -18.42 27.77
N CYS A 17 7.27 -18.29 26.67
CA CYS A 17 6.02 -17.53 26.62
C CYS A 17 4.80 -18.43 26.85
N ALA A 18 3.78 -17.89 27.53
CA ALA A 18 2.50 -18.56 27.70
C ALA A 18 1.66 -18.49 26.40
N ALA A 19 0.68 -19.40 26.29
CA ALA A 19 -0.36 -19.27 25.28
C ALA A 19 -1.03 -17.90 25.40
N ALA A 20 -1.33 -17.27 24.26
CA ALA A 20 -1.94 -15.96 24.26
C ALA A 20 -3.35 -16.04 24.89
N GLY A 21 -3.65 -15.09 25.79
CA GLY A 21 -4.89 -15.03 26.54
C GLY A 21 -5.62 -13.70 26.34
N PRO A 22 -6.88 -13.58 26.80
CA PRO A 22 -7.64 -12.34 26.69
C PRO A 22 -6.95 -11.21 27.46
N VAL A 23 -6.79 -10.05 26.81
CA VAL A 23 -6.23 -8.85 27.44
C VAL A 23 -7.37 -7.86 27.70
N GLU A 24 -7.37 -7.28 28.90
CA GLU A 24 -8.29 -6.21 29.28
C GLU A 24 -7.56 -4.87 29.25
N PHE A 25 -8.18 -3.89 28.58
CA PHE A 25 -7.69 -2.52 28.54
C PHE A 25 -8.65 -1.61 29.31
N SER A 26 -8.06 -0.71 30.10
CA SER A 26 -8.72 0.40 30.77
C SER A 26 -8.45 1.71 30.03
N PRO A 27 -9.26 2.77 30.25
CA PRO A 27 -8.96 4.09 29.72
C PRO A 27 -7.59 4.65 30.13
N GLY A 28 -7.05 4.22 31.28
CA GLY A 28 -5.71 4.60 31.77
C GLY A 28 -4.57 4.06 30.90
N ASP A 29 -4.82 3.01 30.11
CA ASP A 29 -3.83 2.39 29.24
C ASP A 29 -3.71 3.10 27.87
N LEU A 30 -4.62 4.02 27.56
CA LEU A 30 -4.65 4.68 26.25
C LEU A 30 -3.32 5.39 25.90
N PRO A 31 -2.63 6.11 26.81
CA PRO A 31 -1.36 6.74 26.49
C PRO A 31 -0.27 5.74 26.09
N VAL A 32 -0.14 4.62 26.83
CA VAL A 32 0.88 3.59 26.54
C VAL A 32 0.55 2.85 25.25
N LEU A 33 -0.73 2.60 24.97
CA LEU A 33 -1.15 2.00 23.69
C LEU A 33 -0.86 2.91 22.50
N LEU A 34 -1.04 4.22 22.65
CA LEU A 34 -0.67 5.19 21.61
C LEU A 34 0.84 5.24 21.39
N GLU A 35 1.63 5.17 22.45
CA GLU A 35 3.09 5.11 22.38
C GLU A 35 3.58 3.81 21.73
N ALA A 36 3.07 2.66 22.17
CA ALA A 36 3.34 1.37 21.57
C ALA A 36 2.95 1.37 20.08
N GLY A 37 1.78 1.92 19.73
CA GLY A 37 1.37 2.08 18.33
C GLY A 37 2.34 2.96 17.52
N ARG A 38 2.88 4.04 18.09
CA ARG A 38 3.93 4.84 17.44
C ARG A 38 5.24 4.06 17.30
N LEU A 39 5.59 3.26 18.28
CA LEU A 39 6.79 2.43 18.27
C LEU A 39 6.68 1.32 17.21
N TYR A 40 5.59 0.56 17.20
CA TYR A 40 5.36 -0.50 16.21
C TYR A 40 5.26 0.05 14.79
N ARG A 41 4.59 1.20 14.57
CA ARG A 41 4.61 1.85 13.24
C ARG A 41 6.01 2.32 12.81
N ARG A 42 6.88 2.68 13.76
CA ARG A 42 8.28 3.03 13.46
C ARG A 42 9.13 1.80 13.19
N ALA A 43 8.83 0.71 13.88
CA ALA A 43 9.55 -0.56 13.78
C ALA A 43 9.01 -1.49 12.67
N GLU A 44 7.85 -1.18 12.05
CA GLU A 44 7.25 -2.00 11.00
C GLU A 44 8.27 -2.17 9.85
N PRO A 45 8.74 -3.40 9.57
CA PRO A 45 9.75 -3.62 8.55
C PRO A 45 9.20 -3.27 7.18
N SER A 46 9.93 -2.45 6.42
CA SER A 46 9.62 -2.24 5.01
C SER A 46 9.86 -3.52 4.22
N VAL A 47 8.79 -4.23 3.87
CA VAL A 47 8.85 -5.50 3.12
C VAL A 47 9.03 -5.21 1.63
N THR A 48 9.94 -5.92 0.98
CA THR A 48 10.06 -5.85 -0.49
C THR A 48 8.94 -6.65 -1.12
N VAL A 49 8.14 -6.00 -1.97
CA VAL A 49 6.98 -6.60 -2.64
C VAL A 49 7.05 -6.36 -4.15
N THR A 50 6.43 -7.25 -4.91
CA THR A 50 6.15 -7.04 -6.34
C THR A 50 4.66 -6.85 -6.48
N VAL A 51 4.24 -5.68 -6.95
CA VAL A 51 2.84 -5.29 -7.05
C VAL A 51 2.44 -5.24 -8.51
N THR A 52 1.23 -5.72 -8.81
CA THR A 52 0.54 -5.44 -10.07
C THR A 52 -0.67 -4.57 -9.78
N GLY A 53 -0.83 -3.49 -10.54
CA GLY A 53 -1.89 -2.52 -10.29
C GLY A 53 -2.23 -1.68 -11.50
N VAL A 54 -3.39 -1.02 -11.48
CA VAL A 54 -3.77 -0.02 -12.48
C VAL A 54 -3.49 1.37 -11.96
N VAL A 55 -2.92 2.20 -12.83
CA VAL A 55 -2.72 3.62 -12.54
C VAL A 55 -4.09 4.29 -12.58
N VAL A 56 -4.50 4.88 -11.45
CA VAL A 56 -5.79 5.59 -11.34
C VAL A 56 -5.64 7.10 -11.32
N ARG A 57 -4.45 7.60 -10.94
CA ARG A 57 -4.14 9.03 -10.96
C ARG A 57 -2.65 9.25 -11.06
N MET A 58 -2.27 10.30 -11.79
CA MET A 58 -0.89 10.74 -11.92
C MET A 58 -0.80 12.23 -11.61
N TYR A 59 0.31 12.64 -10.99
CA TYR A 59 0.60 14.03 -10.67
C TYR A 59 2.10 14.28 -10.80
N ARG A 60 2.46 15.40 -11.44
CA ARG A 60 3.82 15.93 -11.44
C ARG A 60 3.78 17.44 -11.38
N ALA A 61 4.69 18.04 -10.62
CA ALA A 61 4.78 19.48 -10.46
C ALA A 61 5.51 20.17 -11.62
N GLN A 62 6.52 19.49 -12.20
CA GLN A 62 7.33 19.99 -13.30
C GLN A 62 7.35 18.97 -14.45
N ALA A 63 7.78 19.41 -15.64
CA ALA A 63 7.82 18.54 -16.83
C ALA A 63 8.85 17.40 -16.73
N GLY A 64 9.84 17.51 -15.86
CA GLY A 64 10.87 16.50 -15.60
C GLY A 64 11.03 16.20 -14.11
N GLY A 65 11.80 15.15 -13.80
CA GLY A 65 12.01 14.66 -12.45
C GLY A 65 10.90 13.73 -11.95
N ASP A 66 10.88 13.53 -10.62
CA ASP A 66 10.00 12.56 -9.98
C ASP A 66 8.52 12.94 -10.09
N GLY A 67 7.67 11.93 -10.25
CA GLY A 67 6.23 12.08 -10.30
C GLY A 67 5.51 11.14 -9.35
N LEU A 68 4.35 11.56 -8.86
CA LEU A 68 3.51 10.78 -7.97
C LEU A 68 2.44 10.03 -8.77
N VAL A 69 2.32 8.74 -8.51
CA VAL A 69 1.30 7.87 -9.08
C VAL A 69 0.46 7.27 -7.95
N ARG A 70 -0.86 7.32 -8.11
CA ARG A 70 -1.80 6.54 -7.31
C ARG A 70 -2.10 5.27 -8.09
N LEU A 71 -1.72 4.15 -7.50
CA LEU A 71 -1.95 2.81 -8.03
C LEU A 71 -3.11 2.18 -7.26
N ARG A 72 -4.05 1.58 -7.97
CA ARG A 72 -4.97 0.61 -7.40
C ARG A 72 -4.33 -0.77 -7.52
N VAL A 73 -4.21 -1.47 -6.41
CA VAL A 73 -3.56 -2.78 -6.40
C VAL A 73 -4.54 -3.85 -6.88
N LEU A 74 -4.01 -4.77 -7.68
CA LEU A 74 -4.71 -5.93 -8.19
C LEU A 74 -4.11 -7.22 -7.60
N ALA A 75 -2.79 -7.25 -7.43
CA ALA A 75 -2.08 -8.37 -6.82
C ALA A 75 -0.76 -7.94 -6.16
N GLY A 76 -0.28 -8.76 -5.23
CA GLY A 76 1.06 -8.64 -4.64
C GLY A 76 1.16 -7.76 -3.39
N ALA A 77 0.05 -7.13 -2.96
CA ALA A 77 -0.08 -6.49 -1.66
C ALA A 77 -1.55 -6.47 -1.22
N GLU A 78 -1.81 -6.80 0.05
CA GLU A 78 -3.15 -6.78 0.67
C GLU A 78 -3.57 -5.35 1.06
N VAL A 79 -3.56 -4.43 0.09
CA VAL A 79 -3.98 -3.03 0.27
C VAL A 79 -4.71 -2.57 -0.98
N GLY A 80 -5.79 -1.79 -0.84
CA GLY A 80 -6.55 -1.36 -2.02
C GLY A 80 -5.81 -0.38 -2.93
N HIS A 81 -5.06 0.56 -2.33
CA HIS A 81 -4.36 1.63 -3.07
C HIS A 81 -2.95 1.88 -2.52
N LEU A 82 -2.04 2.24 -3.44
CA LEU A 82 -0.67 2.65 -3.14
C LEU A 82 -0.38 4.04 -3.70
N ARG A 83 0.41 4.80 -2.93
CA ARG A 83 1.09 6.00 -3.44
C ARG A 83 2.51 5.61 -3.80
N VAL A 84 2.92 5.96 -5.01
CA VAL A 84 4.21 5.58 -5.57
C VAL A 84 4.89 6.82 -6.11
N THR A 85 6.12 7.09 -5.68
CA THR A 85 7.00 8.07 -6.33
C THR A 85 7.81 7.34 -7.38
N LEU A 86 7.69 7.77 -8.63
CA LEU A 86 8.44 7.20 -9.74
C LEU A 86 9.42 8.25 -10.27
N GLY A 87 10.62 7.79 -10.63
CA GLY A 87 11.56 8.59 -11.40
C GLY A 87 11.03 8.85 -12.82
N GLU A 88 11.66 9.76 -13.54
CA GLU A 88 11.16 10.28 -14.81
C GLU A 88 10.85 9.20 -15.87
N GLU A 89 11.74 8.21 -16.04
CA GLU A 89 11.54 7.11 -16.98
C GLU A 89 10.38 6.19 -16.58
N ASP A 90 10.39 5.71 -15.34
CA ASP A 90 9.33 4.88 -14.77
C ASP A 90 7.97 5.57 -14.81
N TYR A 91 7.94 6.89 -14.57
CA TYR A 91 6.73 7.71 -14.65
C TYR A 91 6.19 7.77 -16.08
N ARG A 92 7.06 7.92 -17.08
CA ARG A 92 6.65 7.88 -18.50
C ARG A 92 6.06 6.51 -18.87
N ILE A 93 6.67 5.41 -18.41
CA ILE A 93 6.16 4.06 -18.64
C ILE A 93 4.77 3.89 -18.01
N ALA A 94 4.61 4.30 -16.75
CA ALA A 94 3.32 4.25 -16.05
C ALA A 94 2.24 5.09 -16.76
N GLY A 95 2.61 6.26 -17.29
CA GLY A 95 1.71 7.11 -18.07
C GLY A 95 1.28 6.47 -19.38
N HIS A 96 2.21 5.84 -20.10
CA HIS A 96 1.86 5.11 -21.32
C HIS A 96 0.92 3.93 -21.02
N ALA A 97 1.22 3.13 -20.00
CA ALA A 97 0.35 2.03 -19.59
C ALA A 97 -1.05 2.50 -19.19
N HIS A 98 -1.16 3.61 -18.46
CA HIS A 98 -2.44 4.23 -18.11
C HIS A 98 -3.27 4.60 -19.36
N LEU A 99 -2.64 5.26 -20.33
CA LEU A 99 -3.29 5.63 -21.60
C LEU A 99 -3.74 4.40 -22.40
N MET A 100 -2.99 3.31 -22.32
CA MET A 100 -3.31 2.03 -22.98
C MET A 100 -4.30 1.16 -22.19
N GLY A 101 -4.74 1.59 -21.00
CA GLY A 101 -5.60 0.79 -20.13
C GLY A 101 -4.93 -0.48 -19.60
N LEU A 102 -3.60 -0.51 -19.55
CA LEU A 102 -2.81 -1.67 -19.14
C LEU A 102 -2.41 -1.57 -17.66
N PRO A 103 -2.49 -2.68 -16.90
CA PRO A 103 -1.87 -2.75 -15.58
C PRO A 103 -0.34 -2.58 -15.68
N VAL A 104 0.27 -2.13 -14.59
CA VAL A 104 1.72 -2.06 -14.43
C VAL A 104 2.16 -3.01 -13.33
N ARG A 105 3.29 -3.68 -13.55
CA ARG A 105 4.02 -4.44 -12.54
C ARG A 105 5.24 -3.64 -12.10
N MET A 106 5.49 -3.61 -10.80
CA MET A 106 6.64 -2.92 -10.23
C MET A 106 7.08 -3.59 -8.94
N ARG A 107 8.38 -3.53 -8.64
CA ARG A 107 8.96 -3.99 -7.38
C ARG A 107 9.36 -2.80 -6.55
N GLY A 108 9.13 -2.87 -5.24
CA GLY A 108 9.57 -1.82 -4.32
C GLY A 108 9.40 -2.24 -2.88
N ARG A 109 9.66 -1.31 -1.96
CA ARG A 109 9.50 -1.50 -0.53
C ARG A 109 8.16 -0.93 -0.09
N LEU A 110 7.33 -1.78 0.48
CA LEU A 110 6.04 -1.39 1.03
C LEU A 110 6.28 -0.77 2.41
N ALA A 111 5.96 0.51 2.55
CA ALA A 111 6.03 1.26 3.80
C ALA A 111 4.64 1.80 4.17
N GLY A 112 4.35 1.94 5.47
CA GLY A 112 3.05 2.45 5.94
C GLY A 112 3.16 3.28 7.21
N ARG A 113 2.90 4.59 7.09
CA ARG A 113 2.58 5.49 8.21
C ARG A 113 1.13 5.98 8.02
N SER A 114 0.16 5.20 8.51
CA SER A 114 -1.31 5.45 8.57
C SER A 114 -2.07 5.72 7.25
N GLY A 115 -3.21 5.04 7.07
CA GLY A 115 -4.26 5.34 6.07
C GLY A 115 -3.95 4.94 4.62
N PHE A 116 -2.74 5.24 4.14
CA PHE A 116 -2.29 4.86 2.79
C PHE A 116 -0.90 4.24 2.85
N ARG A 117 -0.73 3.08 2.21
CA ARG A 117 0.60 2.48 2.05
C ARG A 117 1.33 3.13 0.87
N ARG A 118 2.63 3.29 1.04
CA ARG A 118 3.55 3.85 0.06
C ARG A 118 4.44 2.75 -0.46
N LEU A 119 4.70 2.77 -1.76
CA LEU A 119 5.74 1.94 -2.36
C LEU A 119 6.94 2.84 -2.66
N THR A 120 8.07 2.55 -2.04
CA THR A 120 9.33 3.29 -2.18
C THR A 120 10.39 2.43 -2.86
N GLU A 121 11.51 3.02 -3.26
CA GLU A 121 12.62 2.31 -3.93
C GLU A 121 12.13 1.49 -5.14
N VAL A 122 11.24 2.10 -5.93
CA VAL A 122 10.59 1.39 -7.04
C VAL A 122 11.57 1.11 -8.18
N ARG A 123 11.47 -0.09 -8.72
CA ARG A 123 12.26 -0.62 -9.84
C ARG A 123 11.41 -1.54 -10.71
N GLY A 124 11.82 -1.67 -11.97
CA GLY A 124 11.24 -2.64 -12.91
C GLY A 124 9.79 -2.34 -13.24
N VAL A 125 9.44 -1.07 -13.44
CA VAL A 125 8.10 -0.68 -13.87
C VAL A 125 7.90 -1.15 -15.31
N ALA A 126 6.95 -2.05 -15.51
CA ALA A 126 6.64 -2.59 -16.82
C ALA A 126 5.13 -2.76 -17.02
N PRO A 127 4.56 -2.44 -18.19
CA PRO A 127 3.20 -2.79 -18.53
C PRO A 127 3.03 -4.31 -18.52
N VAL A 128 1.90 -4.79 -18.01
CA VAL A 128 1.51 -6.20 -18.05
C VAL A 128 0.48 -6.37 -19.15
N GLN A 129 0.79 -7.19 -20.14
CA GLN A 129 -0.22 -7.69 -21.08
C GLN A 129 -1.09 -8.68 -20.29
N ALA A 130 -2.27 -8.24 -19.87
CA ALA A 130 -3.23 -9.12 -19.22
C ALA A 130 -3.92 -9.99 -20.29
N ASP A 131 -4.00 -11.29 -20.05
CA ASP A 131 -4.90 -12.14 -20.83
C ASP A 131 -6.37 -11.80 -20.53
N GLU A 132 -7.29 -12.26 -21.37
CA GLU A 132 -8.71 -11.85 -21.31
C GLU A 132 -9.40 -12.26 -20.00
N ALA A 133 -8.99 -13.39 -19.41
CA ALA A 133 -9.52 -13.87 -18.14
C ALA A 133 -9.07 -13.00 -16.95
N GLU A 134 -7.84 -12.51 -16.98
CA GLU A 134 -7.37 -11.53 -16.00
C GLU A 134 -8.08 -10.19 -16.22
N ARG A 135 -8.23 -9.72 -17.47
CA ARG A 135 -9.01 -8.49 -17.77
C ARG A 135 -10.43 -8.52 -17.22
N ASP A 136 -11.14 -9.65 -17.32
CA ASP A 136 -12.50 -9.80 -16.79
C ASP A 136 -12.56 -9.75 -15.26
N ARG A 137 -11.59 -10.36 -14.58
CA ARG A 137 -11.45 -10.24 -13.11
C ARG A 137 -11.19 -8.79 -12.71
N LEU A 138 -10.37 -8.09 -13.47
CA LEU A 138 -10.03 -6.68 -13.24
C LEU A 138 -11.23 -5.74 -13.46
N LEU A 139 -12.03 -6.00 -14.50
CA LEU A 139 -13.27 -5.26 -14.78
C LEU A 139 -14.31 -5.42 -13.66
N LYS A 140 -14.44 -6.63 -13.11
CA LYS A 140 -15.36 -6.91 -12.00
C LYS A 140 -14.97 -6.15 -10.73
N VAL A 141 -13.68 -6.12 -10.42
CA VAL A 141 -13.12 -5.38 -9.29
C VAL A 141 -13.32 -3.86 -9.47
N LEU A 142 -13.23 -3.33 -10.71
CA LEU A 142 -13.48 -1.93 -11.03
C LEU A 142 -14.89 -1.44 -10.66
N GLN A 143 -15.93 -2.23 -10.95
CA GLN A 143 -17.32 -1.86 -10.70
C GLN A 143 -17.67 -1.76 -9.20
N GLU A 144 -17.06 -2.61 -8.35
CA GLU A 144 -17.40 -2.70 -6.92
C GLU A 144 -16.80 -1.58 -6.04
N SER A 145 -16.08 -0.62 -6.64
CA SER A 145 -15.18 0.30 -5.90
C SER A 145 -15.31 1.78 -6.28
N ALA A 146 -16.20 2.11 -7.20
CA ALA A 146 -16.44 3.49 -7.64
C ALA A 146 -17.17 4.35 -6.60
N ASP A 147 -17.66 3.74 -5.52
CA ASP A 147 -18.50 4.39 -4.51
C ASP A 147 -17.74 5.05 -3.35
N ASP A 148 -16.41 5.10 -3.40
CA ASP A 148 -15.62 5.66 -2.29
C ASP A 148 -14.51 6.60 -2.79
N PHE A 149 -14.30 7.70 -2.04
CA PHE A 149 -13.13 8.60 -2.07
C PHE A 149 -13.13 9.87 -2.95
N GLY A 150 -13.81 10.89 -2.42
CA GLY A 150 -13.42 12.30 -2.58
C GLY A 150 -12.24 12.70 -1.67
N GLU A 151 -11.39 13.59 -2.20
CA GLU A 151 -10.40 14.43 -1.50
C GLU A 151 -9.22 13.81 -0.72
N ALA A 152 -8.04 13.79 -1.36
CA ALA A 152 -6.75 14.10 -0.71
C ALA A 152 -5.61 14.15 -1.75
N PHE A 153 -5.59 15.20 -2.56
CA PHE A 153 -4.33 15.72 -3.10
C PHE A 153 -4.17 17.15 -2.59
N GLY A 154 -3.92 17.29 -1.28
CA GLY A 154 -3.42 18.55 -0.74
C GLY A 154 -2.01 18.81 -1.28
N PRO A 155 -1.65 20.07 -1.60
CA PRO A 155 -0.31 20.41 -2.04
C PRO A 155 0.71 20.10 -0.94
N ALA A 156 1.93 19.73 -1.35
CA ALA A 156 3.05 19.63 -0.45
C ALA A 156 3.34 21.03 0.11
N HIS A 157 3.09 21.23 1.41
CA HIS A 157 3.61 22.39 2.11
C HIS A 157 5.09 22.13 2.40
N ASP A 158 5.97 22.84 1.68
CA ASP A 158 7.32 23.12 2.15
C ASP A 158 7.22 24.15 3.30
N GLY A 159 8.07 23.96 4.31
CA GLY A 159 8.08 24.72 5.56
C GLY A 159 8.59 26.15 5.45
#